data_AF-A0A960ZAC8-F1
#
_entry.id   AF-A0A960ZAC8-F1
#
_cell.length_a   1.000
_cell.length_b   1.000
_cell.length_c   1.000
_cell.angle_alpha   90.00
_cell.angle_beta   90.00
_cell.angle_gamma   90.00
#
_symmetry.space_group_name_H-M   'P 1'
#
loop_
_entity.id
_entity.type
_entity.pdbx_description
1 polymer ?
#
loop_
_entity_poly.entity_id
_entity_poly.type
_entity_poly.pdbx_seq_one_letter_code
_entity_poly.pdbx_strand_id
1 'polypeptide(L)'
;MKKFILLFMVSFSFSILSQGEENQSANTPPTTGSSLEPQIYQKELNQYQKGDNIEKEEEHLNKVILQANRSFEGHSKILLMKLKVFPRNTVLTRGVAQGNDCIYDPNKSQEDVSNDCLKIEVFDFVKGDGGKEVGEKSKYVILFFDKSEDGKTDYVSARPRRIKKIKSRISIQDREKLDKRLLEITDAEPTAAPENHDYSIFTQYQLDNYPSLDPDKNPSKEEYFKLSDVVNTISSPIRNEFKRDAYIKHLQYFERLLSKIFYYNEEHVNNKARRNNNFLKGVGDF
;
A
#
# COMPACT_ATOMS: atom_id res chain seq x y z
N MET A 1 -41.54 -18.18 15.35
CA MET A 1 -40.84 -18.38 16.64
C MET A 1 -39.85 -19.53 16.49
N LYS A 2 -38.55 -19.27 16.63
CA LYS A 2 -37.53 -20.14 17.24
C LYS A 2 -36.20 -19.37 17.23
N LYS A 3 -35.82 -18.87 18.40
CA LYS A 3 -34.53 -18.26 18.70
C LYS A 3 -33.50 -19.38 18.81
N PHE A 4 -32.33 -19.23 18.20
CA PHE A 4 -31.12 -19.92 18.62
C PHE A 4 -30.12 -18.87 19.09
N ILE A 5 -29.95 -18.83 20.40
CA ILE A 5 -28.93 -18.06 21.11
C ILE A 5 -27.75 -19.02 21.29
N LEU A 6 -26.58 -18.67 20.78
CA LEU A 6 -25.33 -19.34 21.13
C LEU A 6 -24.46 -18.30 21.84
N LEU A 7 -24.42 -18.39 23.18
CA LEU A 7 -23.49 -17.68 24.05
C LEU A 7 -22.12 -18.36 23.93
N PHE A 8 -21.05 -17.57 23.76
CA PHE A 8 -19.70 -18.00 24.12
C PHE A 8 -19.09 -16.99 25.08
N MET A 9 -18.88 -17.44 26.32
CA MET A 9 -18.07 -16.78 27.33
C MET A 9 -16.59 -17.08 27.07
N VAL A 10 -15.74 -16.07 27.21
CA VAL A 10 -14.28 -16.26 27.33
C VAL A 10 -13.81 -15.47 28.55
N SER A 11 -13.26 -16.23 29.51
CA SER A 11 -12.68 -15.76 30.76
C SER A 11 -11.28 -15.16 30.55
N PHE A 12 -11.05 -13.98 31.14
CA PHE A 12 -9.73 -13.35 31.27
C PHE A 12 -8.94 -13.96 32.44
N SER A 13 -7.62 -14.07 32.28
CA SER A 13 -6.69 -14.21 33.40
C SER A 13 -5.49 -13.31 33.16
N PHE A 14 -5.36 -12.30 34.02
CA PHE A 14 -4.21 -11.40 34.13
C PHE A 14 -3.07 -12.11 34.85
N SER A 15 -1.82 -11.81 34.48
CA SER A 15 -0.66 -11.96 35.34
C SER A 15 0.28 -10.79 35.13
N ILE A 16 0.62 -10.12 36.24
CA ILE A 16 1.47 -8.93 36.39
C ILE A 16 2.82 -9.40 36.97
N LEU A 17 3.94 -8.90 36.43
CA LEU A 17 5.25 -8.74 37.10
C LEU A 17 6.14 -7.88 36.16
N SER A 18 6.43 -6.60 36.38
CA SER A 18 7.18 -5.85 37.41
C SER A 18 8.72 -5.83 37.25
N GLN A 19 9.20 -4.61 36.92
CA GLN A 19 10.42 -3.88 37.34
C GLN A 19 11.82 -4.10 36.70
N GLY A 20 12.46 -2.96 36.40
CA GLY A 20 13.92 -2.78 36.34
C GLY A 20 14.43 -1.64 35.44
N GLU A 21 14.54 -0.41 35.97
CA GLU A 21 15.24 0.76 35.36
C GLU A 21 16.74 0.82 35.74
N GLU A 22 17.51 1.62 34.96
CA GLU A 22 18.65 2.52 35.29
C GLU A 22 19.82 2.44 34.28
N ASN A 23 20.04 3.48 33.43
CA ASN A 23 20.99 4.64 33.54
C ASN A 23 22.45 4.29 33.14
N GLN A 24 23.31 5.03 32.40
CA GLN A 24 23.46 6.42 31.90
C GLN A 24 24.62 6.44 30.83
N SER A 25 24.52 7.19 29.71
CA SER A 25 25.21 8.47 29.36
C SER A 25 26.65 8.43 28.76
N ALA A 26 26.84 8.99 27.54
CA ALA A 26 27.67 10.19 27.25
C ALA A 26 28.24 10.32 25.79
N ASN A 27 27.86 11.43 25.11
CA ASN A 27 28.60 12.32 24.17
C ASN A 27 29.06 11.79 22.78
N THR A 28 28.81 12.42 21.60
CA THR A 28 28.99 13.83 21.15
C THR A 28 28.30 14.08 19.74
N PRO A 29 28.30 15.27 19.06
CA PRO A 29 27.12 16.07 18.65
C PRO A 29 26.99 16.36 17.10
N PRO A 30 26.38 17.45 16.59
CA PRO A 30 24.99 17.51 16.08
C PRO A 30 24.83 17.79 14.57
N THR A 31 23.55 17.76 14.14
CA THR A 31 22.89 18.55 13.07
C THR A 31 22.64 17.97 11.66
N THR A 32 21.39 18.23 11.25
CA THR A 32 20.83 18.44 9.89
C THR A 32 20.51 17.25 8.99
N GLY A 33 19.21 16.91 8.97
CA GLY A 33 18.59 16.04 7.96
C GLY A 33 17.31 15.41 8.50
N SER A 34 16.20 16.14 8.49
CA SER A 34 14.88 15.67 8.93
C SER A 34 14.43 14.44 8.12
N SER A 35 14.61 13.25 8.69
CA SER A 35 13.93 12.02 8.28
C SER A 35 13.13 11.45 9.47
N LEU A 36 12.13 12.22 9.92
CA LEU A 36 11.09 11.72 10.81
C LEU A 36 9.93 11.31 9.91
N GLU A 37 9.71 10.00 9.71
CA GLU A 37 8.42 9.33 9.41
C GLU A 37 8.69 7.96 8.76
N PRO A 38 9.04 6.93 9.55
CA PRO A 38 8.16 5.75 9.54
C PRO A 38 7.96 5.09 10.92
N GLN A 39 8.62 5.58 11.98
CA GLN A 39 8.59 4.92 13.30
C GLN A 39 7.39 5.32 14.20
N ILE A 40 6.74 6.45 13.91
CA ILE A 40 5.56 6.90 14.67
C ILE A 40 4.37 5.95 14.43
N TYR A 41 4.23 5.45 13.18
CA TYR A 41 3.10 4.64 12.74
C TYR A 41 2.96 3.26 13.41
N GLN A 42 4.06 2.62 13.82
CA GLN A 42 3.99 1.29 14.44
C GLN A 42 3.66 1.33 15.93
N LYS A 43 3.95 2.45 16.60
CA LYS A 43 3.73 2.59 18.05
C LYS A 43 2.26 2.88 18.38
N GLU A 44 1.54 3.56 17.49
CA GLU A 44 0.13 3.93 17.69
C GLU A 44 -0.85 2.75 17.49
N LEU A 45 -0.53 1.79 16.61
CA LEU A 45 -1.37 0.62 16.34
C LEU A 45 -1.49 -0.36 17.53
N ASN A 46 -0.56 -0.31 18.49
CA ASN A 46 -0.49 -1.25 19.62
C ASN A 46 -1.13 -0.74 20.92
N GLN A 47 -1.64 0.50 20.97
CA GLN A 47 -2.16 1.10 22.22
C GLN A 47 -3.69 1.15 22.34
N TYR A 48 -4.45 0.87 21.29
CA TYR A 48 -5.92 0.84 21.40
C TYR A 48 -6.40 -0.53 21.89
N GLN A 49 -6.71 -0.58 23.18
CA GLN A 49 -7.37 -1.70 23.84
C GLN A 49 -8.74 -1.97 23.21
N LYS A 50 -9.02 -3.27 23.04
CA LYS A 50 -10.30 -3.85 22.63
C LYS A 50 -11.42 -3.44 23.61
N GLY A 51 -12.48 -2.77 23.13
CA GLY A 51 -13.69 -2.38 23.88
C GLY A 51 -13.51 -1.04 24.61
N ASP A 52 -14.21 0.05 24.29
CA ASP A 52 -15.67 0.19 24.37
C ASP A 52 -16.29 1.14 23.32
N ASN A 53 -15.51 1.63 22.35
CA ASN A 53 -16.04 2.57 21.35
C ASN A 53 -15.58 2.24 19.92
N ILE A 54 -16.41 1.42 19.25
CA ILE A 54 -16.19 0.95 17.88
C ILE A 54 -16.09 2.12 16.88
N GLU A 55 -16.88 3.18 17.10
CA GLU A 55 -16.92 4.37 16.24
C GLU A 55 -15.65 5.22 16.39
N LYS A 56 -15.15 5.40 17.62
CA LYS A 56 -13.88 6.12 17.86
C LYS A 56 -12.69 5.37 17.27
N GLU A 57 -12.68 4.04 17.38
CA GLU A 57 -11.65 3.23 16.71
C GLU A 57 -11.75 3.38 15.19
N GLU A 58 -12.97 3.33 14.63
CA GLU A 58 -13.20 3.52 13.20
C GLU A 58 -12.72 4.89 12.71
N GLU A 59 -13.03 5.96 13.44
CA GLU A 59 -12.59 7.32 13.13
C GLU A 59 -11.06 7.43 13.15
N HIS A 60 -10.40 6.82 14.13
CA HIS A 60 -8.94 6.76 14.19
C HIS A 60 -8.36 6.00 13.00
N LEU A 61 -8.90 4.82 12.66
CA LEU A 61 -8.46 4.04 11.51
C LEU A 61 -8.64 4.80 10.19
N ASN A 62 -9.72 5.57 10.03
CA ASN A 62 -9.93 6.41 8.86
C ASN A 62 -8.89 7.53 8.75
N LYS A 63 -8.47 8.13 9.88
CA LYS A 63 -7.36 9.12 9.89
C LYS A 63 -6.03 8.48 9.47
N VAL A 64 -5.74 7.28 9.97
CA VAL A 64 -4.52 6.54 9.60
C VAL A 64 -4.53 6.19 8.11
N ILE A 65 -5.67 5.74 7.56
CA ILE A 65 -5.83 5.49 6.13
C ILE A 65 -5.60 6.76 5.32
N LEU A 66 -6.22 7.88 5.71
CA LEU A 66 -6.02 9.17 5.02
C LEU A 66 -4.55 9.59 4.99
N GLN A 67 -3.82 9.41 6.10
CA GLN A 67 -2.40 9.72 6.16
C GLN A 67 -1.57 8.81 5.25
N ALA A 68 -1.85 7.49 5.26
CA ALA A 68 -1.22 6.53 4.36
C ALA A 68 -1.55 6.80 2.87
N ASN A 69 -2.78 7.23 2.57
CA ASN A 69 -3.18 7.60 1.22
C ASN A 69 -2.42 8.86 0.75
N ARG A 70 -2.27 9.87 1.61
CA ARG A 70 -1.52 11.10 1.30
C ARG A 70 -0.02 10.87 1.10
N SER A 71 0.59 9.92 1.80
CA SER A 71 2.03 9.65 1.63
C SER A 71 2.37 9.21 0.21
N PHE A 72 1.45 8.55 -0.49
CA PHE A 72 1.63 8.16 -1.88
C PHE A 72 1.72 9.33 -2.87
N GLU A 73 1.24 10.54 -2.53
CA GLU A 73 1.28 11.72 -3.42
C GLU A 73 2.71 12.08 -3.81
N GLY A 74 3.66 11.89 -2.89
CA GLY A 74 5.10 12.11 -3.14
C GLY A 74 5.68 11.14 -4.17
N HIS A 75 5.07 9.97 -4.36
CA HIS A 75 5.52 8.98 -5.33
C HIS A 75 5.11 9.31 -6.76
N SER A 76 4.33 10.36 -7.01
CA SER A 76 4.06 10.84 -8.37
C SER A 76 5.34 11.19 -9.14
N LYS A 77 6.42 11.56 -8.43
CA LYS A 77 7.75 11.81 -9.02
C LYS A 77 8.31 10.61 -9.77
N ILE A 78 7.94 9.39 -9.38
CA ILE A 78 8.38 8.15 -10.04
C ILE A 78 7.91 8.10 -11.50
N LEU A 79 6.79 8.77 -11.85
CA LEU A 79 6.32 8.87 -13.23
C LEU A 79 7.38 9.46 -14.17
N LEU A 80 8.18 10.41 -13.68
CA LEU A 80 9.19 11.15 -14.45
C LEU A 80 10.62 10.62 -14.27
N MET A 81 10.83 9.70 -13.32
CA MET A 81 12.16 9.23 -12.94
C MET A 81 12.61 8.09 -13.84
N LYS A 82 13.87 8.08 -14.27
CA LYS A 82 14.42 6.93 -14.98
C LYS A 82 14.72 5.77 -14.03
N LEU A 83 13.91 4.72 -14.09
CA LEU A 83 14.02 3.56 -13.21
C LEU A 83 14.86 2.45 -13.86
N LYS A 84 15.79 1.88 -13.08
CA LYS A 84 16.68 0.78 -13.48
C LYS A 84 16.80 -0.30 -12.42
N VAL A 85 16.65 0.07 -11.16
CA VAL A 85 16.82 -0.83 -10.02
C VAL A 85 15.48 -1.05 -9.35
N PHE A 86 15.10 -2.31 -9.19
CA PHE A 86 13.86 -2.71 -8.54
C PHE A 86 14.15 -3.72 -7.43
N PRO A 87 13.39 -3.69 -6.33
CA PRO A 87 13.37 -4.80 -5.37
C PRO A 87 13.02 -6.12 -6.04
N ARG A 88 13.48 -7.23 -5.44
CA ARG A 88 13.17 -8.57 -5.96
C ARG A 88 11.66 -8.76 -6.04
N ASN A 89 11.23 -9.47 -7.09
CA ASN A 89 9.85 -9.90 -7.30
C ASN A 89 8.85 -8.75 -7.50
N THR A 90 9.35 -7.56 -7.83
CA THR A 90 8.54 -6.37 -8.05
C THR A 90 8.60 -5.94 -9.50
N VAL A 91 7.43 -5.66 -10.07
CA VAL A 91 7.28 -5.01 -11.37
C VAL A 91 6.56 -3.68 -11.14
N LEU A 92 7.05 -2.62 -11.78
CA LEU A 92 6.41 -1.32 -11.78
C LEU A 92 6.13 -0.90 -13.21
N THR A 93 4.87 -0.58 -13.46
CA THR A 93 4.35 -0.13 -14.75
C THR A 93 3.88 1.31 -14.62
N ARG A 94 4.30 2.15 -15.56
CA ARG A 94 3.86 3.53 -15.74
C ARG A 94 2.95 3.60 -16.95
N GLY A 95 1.93 4.44 -16.90
CA GLY A 95 0.99 4.53 -18.00
C GLY A 95 -0.06 5.61 -17.86
N VAL A 96 -1.07 5.49 -18.70
CA VAL A 96 -2.26 6.35 -18.71
C VAL A 96 -3.44 5.56 -18.14
N ALA A 97 -4.18 6.20 -17.24
CA ALA A 97 -5.36 5.65 -16.63
C ALA A 97 -6.46 5.41 -17.67
N GLN A 98 -6.97 4.18 -17.74
CA GLN A 98 -8.14 3.84 -18.54
C GLN A 98 -9.11 3.05 -17.67
N GLY A 99 -10.21 3.71 -17.26
CA GLY A 99 -11.16 3.12 -16.32
C GLY A 99 -10.49 2.75 -15.00
N ASN A 100 -10.39 1.44 -14.70
CA ASN A 100 -9.84 0.88 -13.47
C ASN A 100 -8.46 0.23 -13.62
N ASP A 101 -7.78 0.42 -14.75
CA ASP A 101 -6.42 -0.09 -14.97
C ASP A 101 -5.45 1.01 -15.42
N CYS A 102 -4.16 0.70 -15.31
CA CYS A 102 -3.06 1.56 -15.73
C CYS A 102 -2.40 0.96 -16.98
N ILE A 103 -2.62 1.60 -18.13
CA ILE A 103 -2.24 1.05 -19.42
C ILE A 103 -0.90 1.61 -19.87
N TYR A 104 0.07 0.71 -20.05
CA TYR A 104 1.36 1.05 -20.63
C TYR A 104 1.26 1.21 -22.15
N ASP A 105 1.82 2.31 -22.67
CA ASP A 105 1.98 2.53 -24.10
C ASP A 105 3.42 2.19 -24.53
N PRO A 106 3.64 1.08 -25.28
CA PRO A 106 4.98 0.68 -25.72
C PRO A 106 5.63 1.65 -26.72
N ASN A 107 4.84 2.52 -27.35
CA ASN A 107 5.36 3.51 -28.30
C ASN A 107 5.84 4.80 -27.64
N LYS A 108 5.61 4.95 -26.33
CA LYS A 108 6.04 6.11 -25.55
C LYS A 108 7.15 5.76 -24.57
N SER A 109 7.86 6.80 -24.14
CA SER A 109 8.83 6.67 -23.07
C SER A 109 8.14 6.23 -21.77
N GLN A 110 8.81 5.40 -20.99
CA GLN A 110 8.37 5.06 -19.64
C GLN A 110 8.33 6.30 -18.72
N GLU A 111 9.10 7.34 -19.03
CA GLU A 111 9.12 8.64 -18.34
C GLU A 111 8.22 9.70 -19.01
N ASP A 112 7.29 9.29 -19.89
CA ASP A 112 6.43 10.24 -20.61
C ASP A 112 5.57 11.08 -19.65
N VAL A 113 5.56 12.39 -19.87
CA VAL A 113 4.84 13.36 -19.02
C VAL A 113 3.32 13.16 -19.00
N SER A 114 2.77 12.49 -20.02
CA SER A 114 1.36 12.14 -20.10
C SER A 114 0.96 11.00 -19.17
N ASN A 115 1.93 10.27 -18.59
CA ASN A 115 1.63 9.24 -17.60
C ASN A 115 0.98 9.84 -16.35
N ASP A 116 -0.12 9.23 -15.92
CA ASP A 116 -0.93 9.65 -14.77
C ASP A 116 -1.30 8.50 -13.82
N CYS A 117 -0.74 7.31 -14.04
CA CYS A 117 -0.90 6.18 -13.12
C CYS A 117 0.39 5.36 -12.93
N LEU A 118 0.47 4.73 -11.75
CA LEU A 118 1.52 3.77 -11.38
C LEU A 118 0.86 2.45 -10.97
N LYS A 119 1.28 1.34 -11.56
CA LYS A 119 0.88 -0.01 -11.14
C LYS A 119 2.10 -0.76 -10.62
N ILE A 120 2.01 -1.27 -9.39
CA ILE A 120 3.10 -2.00 -8.73
C ILE A 120 2.59 -3.38 -8.40
N GLU A 121 3.28 -4.39 -8.91
CA GLU A 121 2.91 -5.79 -8.79
C GLU A 121 4.00 -6.54 -8.04
N VAL A 122 3.59 -7.39 -7.10
CA VAL A 122 4.48 -8.26 -6.34
C VAL A 122 4.09 -9.70 -6.62
N PHE A 123 5.07 -10.48 -7.06
CA PHE A 123 4.91 -11.89 -7.38
C PHE A 123 5.45 -12.75 -6.23
N ASP A 124 4.80 -13.87 -5.97
CA ASP A 124 5.41 -14.92 -5.16
C ASP A 124 6.30 -15.76 -6.09
N PHE A 125 7.50 -16.12 -5.65
CA PHE A 125 8.38 -16.97 -6.46
C PHE A 125 8.61 -18.27 -5.70
N VAL A 126 8.12 -19.36 -6.25
CA VAL A 126 8.49 -20.71 -5.82
C VAL A 126 9.74 -21.09 -6.61
N LYS A 127 10.80 -21.53 -5.93
CA LYS A 127 11.95 -22.14 -6.62
C LYS A 127 11.48 -23.46 -7.23
N GLY A 128 11.45 -23.55 -8.57
CA GLY A 128 11.27 -24.81 -9.27
C GLY A 128 12.59 -25.56 -9.44
N ASP A 129 12.51 -26.85 -9.72
CA ASP A 129 13.67 -27.74 -9.90
C ASP A 129 14.55 -27.35 -11.11
N GLY A 130 14.07 -26.50 -12.01
CA GLY A 130 14.79 -25.99 -13.18
C GLY A 130 15.28 -24.53 -13.12
N GLY A 131 15.01 -23.78 -12.04
CA GLY A 131 15.38 -22.36 -11.92
C GLY A 131 14.31 -21.44 -11.33
N LYS A 132 14.41 -20.12 -11.59
CA LYS A 132 13.42 -19.12 -11.17
C LYS A 132 12.23 -19.13 -12.13
N GLU A 133 11.14 -19.77 -11.74
CA GLU A 133 9.85 -19.62 -12.40
C GLU A 133 9.10 -18.42 -11.78
N VAL A 134 8.47 -17.58 -12.62
CA VAL A 134 7.61 -16.49 -12.15
C VAL A 134 6.35 -17.12 -11.59
N GLY A 135 6.22 -17.16 -10.26
CA GLY A 135 5.02 -17.66 -9.62
C GLY A 135 3.85 -16.68 -9.76
N GLU A 136 2.71 -17.08 -9.19
CA GLU A 136 1.45 -16.35 -9.32
C GLU A 136 1.55 -14.91 -8.74
N LYS A 137 0.79 -14.00 -9.36
CA LYS A 137 0.69 -12.61 -8.92
C LYS A 137 0.04 -12.54 -7.53
N SER A 138 0.85 -12.23 -6.52
CA SER A 138 0.42 -12.26 -5.10
C SER A 138 -0.44 -11.06 -4.71
N LYS A 139 0.00 -9.84 -5.05
CA LYS A 139 -0.69 -8.59 -4.69
C LYS A 139 -0.25 -7.42 -5.57
N TYR A 140 -1.09 -6.40 -5.69
CA TYR A 140 -0.74 -5.19 -6.42
C TYR A 140 -1.45 -3.95 -5.84
N VAL A 141 -0.90 -2.78 -6.18
CA VAL A 141 -1.58 -1.49 -6.06
C VAL A 141 -1.48 -0.73 -7.38
N ILE A 142 -2.54 -0.02 -7.74
CA ILE A 142 -2.58 0.96 -8.82
C ILE A 142 -2.93 2.30 -8.20
N LEU A 143 -2.04 3.27 -8.37
CA LEU A 143 -2.21 4.65 -7.93
C LEU A 143 -2.56 5.49 -9.14
N PHE A 144 -3.68 6.20 -9.06
CA PHE A 144 -4.15 7.12 -10.10
C PHE A 144 -3.94 8.55 -9.61
N PHE A 145 -3.19 9.34 -10.34
CA PHE A 145 -2.84 10.70 -9.98
C PHE A 145 -3.64 11.71 -10.80
N ASP A 146 -3.73 12.93 -10.27
CA ASP A 146 -4.01 14.09 -11.09
C ASP A 146 -2.95 14.27 -12.19
N LYS A 147 -3.35 14.90 -13.29
CA LYS A 147 -2.41 15.30 -14.35
C LYS A 147 -1.45 16.36 -13.80
N SER A 148 -0.23 16.43 -14.35
CA SER A 148 0.68 17.52 -13.99
C SER A 148 0.11 18.85 -14.47
N GLU A 149 0.09 19.82 -13.56
CA GLU A 149 -0.28 21.22 -13.84
C GLU A 149 0.94 22.15 -13.88
N ASP A 150 2.10 21.69 -13.41
CA ASP A 150 3.32 22.50 -13.25
C ASP A 150 4.22 22.53 -14.50
N GLY A 151 3.90 21.74 -15.54
CA GLY A 151 4.64 21.66 -16.80
C GLY A 151 6.08 21.14 -16.64
N LYS A 152 6.42 20.57 -15.47
CA LYS A 152 7.77 20.07 -15.19
C LYS A 152 7.97 18.70 -15.82
N THR A 153 9.10 18.55 -16.49
CA THR A 153 9.51 17.30 -17.16
C THR A 153 10.50 16.48 -16.34
N ASP A 154 11.08 17.07 -15.28
CA ASP A 154 12.08 16.44 -14.41
C ASP A 154 11.52 16.17 -13.00
N TYR A 155 11.85 14.99 -12.45
CA TYR A 155 11.32 14.50 -11.18
C TYR A 155 11.82 15.28 -9.95
N VAL A 156 12.98 15.93 -10.01
CA VAL A 156 13.53 16.69 -8.88
C VAL A 156 12.67 17.92 -8.61
N SER A 157 12.32 18.62 -9.69
CA SER A 157 11.55 19.87 -9.66
C SER A 157 10.04 19.69 -9.66
N ALA A 158 9.53 18.51 -10.04
CA ALA A 158 8.10 18.22 -10.07
C ALA A 158 7.48 18.27 -8.67
N ARG A 159 6.26 18.81 -8.57
CA ARG A 159 5.49 18.78 -7.32
C ARG A 159 4.80 17.42 -7.13
N PRO A 160 4.58 16.97 -5.88
CA PRO A 160 3.67 15.86 -5.58
C PRO A 160 2.32 16.08 -6.26
N ARG A 161 1.73 15.01 -6.79
CA ARG A 161 0.41 15.08 -7.44
C ARG A 161 -0.59 14.40 -6.52
N ARG A 162 -1.78 15.00 -6.40
CA ARG A 162 -2.86 14.41 -5.61
C ARG A 162 -3.29 13.07 -6.20
N ILE A 163 -3.68 12.15 -5.34
CA ILE A 163 -4.22 10.86 -5.74
C ILE A 163 -5.74 10.96 -5.89
N LYS A 164 -6.20 10.53 -7.06
CA LYS A 164 -7.62 10.49 -7.42
C LYS A 164 -8.27 9.19 -7.01
N LYS A 165 -7.54 8.07 -7.10
CA LYS A 165 -8.08 6.73 -6.87
C LYS A 165 -6.94 5.78 -6.51
N ILE A 166 -7.24 4.77 -5.70
CA ILE A 166 -6.35 3.64 -5.43
C ILE A 166 -7.11 2.36 -5.76
N LYS A 167 -6.53 1.50 -6.60
CA LYS A 167 -7.03 0.13 -6.80
C LYS A 167 -6.02 -0.87 -6.28
N SER A 168 -6.45 -1.75 -5.39
CA SER A 168 -5.59 -2.74 -4.76
C SER A 168 -6.13 -4.15 -4.94
N ARG A 169 -5.22 -5.13 -4.96
CA ARG A 169 -5.54 -6.53 -4.69
C ARG A 169 -4.81 -6.97 -3.44
N ILE A 170 -5.56 -7.43 -2.45
CA ILE A 170 -5.07 -7.82 -1.13
C ILE A 170 -5.36 -9.28 -0.91
N SER A 171 -4.36 -10.03 -0.45
CA SER A 171 -4.58 -11.38 0.06
C SER A 171 -4.97 -11.30 1.53
N ILE A 172 -6.17 -11.79 1.85
CA ILE A 172 -6.68 -11.92 3.21
C ILE A 172 -6.67 -13.41 3.53
N GLN A 173 -5.94 -13.78 4.58
CA GLN A 173 -5.90 -15.15 5.06
C GLN A 173 -7.05 -15.36 6.04
N ASP A 174 -7.93 -16.32 5.73
CA ASP A 174 -8.96 -16.78 6.66
C ASP A 174 -8.26 -17.59 7.78
N ARG A 175 -8.27 -17.05 9.00
CA ARG A 175 -7.59 -17.67 10.15
C ARG A 175 -8.21 -19.01 10.54
N GLU A 176 -9.49 -19.23 10.20
CA GLU A 176 -10.21 -20.45 10.56
C GLU A 176 -10.12 -21.52 9.47
N LYS A 177 -10.09 -21.11 8.20
CA LYS A 177 -10.18 -22.03 7.07
C LYS A 177 -8.86 -22.33 6.39
N LEU A 178 -7.75 -21.68 6.78
CA LEU A 178 -6.47 -21.71 6.07
C LEU A 178 -6.55 -21.24 4.58
N ASP A 179 -7.74 -20.89 4.10
CA ASP A 179 -7.98 -20.39 2.76
C ASP A 179 -7.47 -18.95 2.63
N LYS A 180 -6.68 -18.70 1.60
CA LYS A 180 -6.34 -17.34 1.16
C LYS A 180 -7.43 -16.86 0.22
N ARG A 181 -8.09 -15.75 0.55
CA ARG A 181 -9.01 -15.06 -0.35
C ARG A 181 -8.34 -13.82 -0.91
N LEU A 182 -8.52 -13.55 -2.20
CA LEU A 182 -8.12 -12.28 -2.78
C LEU A 182 -9.30 -11.31 -2.76
N LEU A 183 -9.02 -10.11 -2.29
CA LEU A 183 -9.97 -9.01 -2.25
C LEU A 183 -9.45 -7.92 -3.18
N GLU A 184 -10.24 -7.57 -4.20
CA GLU A 184 -10.02 -6.35 -4.95
C GLU A 184 -10.71 -5.18 -4.24
N ILE A 185 -10.01 -4.07 -4.16
CA ILE A 185 -10.43 -2.88 -3.42
C ILE A 185 -10.25 -1.68 -4.33
N THR A 186 -11.29 -0.87 -4.47
CA THR A 186 -11.21 0.41 -5.15
C THR A 186 -11.59 1.50 -4.15
N ASP A 187 -10.61 2.31 -3.78
CA ASP A 187 -10.78 3.53 -3.02
C ASP A 187 -10.89 4.68 -4.00
N ALA A 188 -12.13 5.10 -4.27
CA ALA A 188 -12.48 6.05 -5.31
C ALA A 188 -12.18 7.50 -4.92
N GLU A 189 -12.02 7.80 -3.63
CA GLU A 189 -11.73 9.14 -3.11
C GLU A 189 -10.75 9.06 -1.92
N PRO A 190 -9.50 8.63 -2.17
CA PRO A 190 -8.54 8.27 -1.11
C PRO A 190 -8.11 9.44 -0.22
N THR A 191 -8.39 10.68 -0.65
CA THR A 191 -8.08 11.90 0.10
C THR A 191 -9.33 12.60 0.65
N ALA A 192 -10.50 11.95 0.61
CA ALA A 192 -11.73 12.47 1.19
C ALA A 192 -11.61 12.66 2.70
N ALA A 193 -12.55 13.40 3.29
CA ALA A 193 -12.61 13.56 4.73
C ALA A 193 -12.79 12.18 5.42
N PRO A 194 -12.10 11.92 6.55
CA PRO A 194 -12.14 10.60 7.21
C PRO A 194 -13.54 10.07 7.52
N GLU A 195 -14.48 10.98 7.77
CA GLU A 195 -15.85 10.66 8.20
C GLU A 195 -16.71 10.08 7.07
N ASN A 196 -16.33 10.33 5.82
CA ASN A 196 -17.05 9.86 4.63
C ASN A 196 -16.27 8.83 3.80
N HIS A 197 -15.08 8.44 4.27
CA HIS A 197 -14.16 7.60 3.48
C HIS A 197 -14.71 6.20 3.21
N ASP A 198 -15.60 5.69 4.07
CA ASP A 198 -16.19 4.35 3.86
C ASP A 198 -17.15 4.29 2.67
N TYR A 199 -17.73 5.42 2.28
CA TYR A 199 -18.62 5.50 1.12
C TYR A 199 -17.86 5.46 -0.22
N SER A 200 -16.55 5.74 -0.20
CA SER A 200 -15.69 5.74 -1.38
C SER A 200 -14.90 4.45 -1.56
N ILE A 201 -14.92 3.54 -0.58
CA ILE A 201 -14.25 2.24 -0.66
C ILE A 201 -15.22 1.17 -1.14
N PHE A 202 -14.90 0.56 -2.28
CA PHE A 202 -15.61 -0.56 -2.88
C PHE A 202 -14.76 -1.82 -2.81
N THR A 203 -15.38 -2.93 -2.45
CA THR A 203 -14.69 -4.23 -2.32
C THR A 203 -15.36 -5.30 -3.19
N GLN A 204 -14.54 -6.17 -3.78
CA GLN A 204 -14.97 -7.30 -4.59
C GLN A 204 -14.17 -8.54 -4.17
N TYR A 205 -14.87 -9.62 -3.84
CA TYR A 205 -14.23 -10.91 -3.58
C TYR A 205 -13.86 -11.58 -4.90
N GLN A 206 -12.59 -11.97 -5.04
CA GLN A 206 -12.18 -12.93 -6.05
C GLN A 206 -11.94 -14.28 -5.37
N LEU A 207 -12.72 -15.27 -5.78
CA LEU A 207 -12.46 -16.68 -5.52
C LEU A 207 -11.51 -17.15 -6.63
N ASP A 208 -10.20 -17.15 -6.38
CA ASP A 208 -9.28 -17.76 -7.32
C ASP A 208 -9.53 -19.28 -7.38
N ASN A 209 -9.56 -19.82 -8.60
CA ASN A 209 -9.47 -21.25 -8.92
C ASN A 209 -10.67 -22.18 -8.67
N TYR A 210 -11.92 -21.71 -8.69
CA TYR A 210 -13.02 -22.62 -9.03
C TYR A 210 -13.28 -22.58 -10.54
N PRO A 211 -13.10 -23.69 -11.30
CA PRO A 211 -13.71 -23.77 -12.61
C PRO A 211 -15.21 -23.57 -12.37
N SER A 212 -15.82 -22.64 -13.10
CA SER A 212 -17.26 -22.45 -13.03
C SER A 212 -17.90 -23.84 -13.21
N LEU A 213 -18.56 -24.35 -12.17
CA LEU A 213 -19.32 -25.61 -12.25
C LEU A 213 -20.57 -25.46 -13.14
N ASP A 214 -20.76 -24.29 -13.74
CA ASP A 214 -21.89 -23.97 -14.59
C ASP A 214 -21.41 -23.01 -15.71
N PRO A 215 -21.11 -23.51 -16.93
CA PRO A 215 -20.67 -22.68 -18.05
C PRO A 215 -21.72 -21.64 -18.49
N ASP A 216 -22.97 -21.76 -18.03
CA ASP A 216 -24.05 -20.81 -18.30
C ASP A 216 -24.21 -19.74 -17.21
N LYS A 217 -23.54 -19.88 -16.05
CA LYS A 217 -23.36 -18.77 -15.10
C LYS A 217 -22.22 -17.88 -15.58
N ASN A 218 -22.60 -16.97 -16.46
CA ASN A 218 -21.88 -15.72 -16.64
C ASN A 218 -21.54 -15.13 -15.25
N PRO A 219 -20.28 -14.77 -14.93
CA PRO A 219 -19.92 -14.06 -13.70
C PRO A 219 -20.47 -12.61 -13.68
N SER A 220 -21.59 -12.35 -14.37
CA SER A 220 -22.14 -11.04 -14.74
C SER A 220 -22.78 -10.26 -13.58
N LYS A 221 -22.52 -10.66 -12.34
CA LYS A 221 -22.77 -9.82 -11.17
C LYS A 221 -21.52 -9.85 -10.31
N GLU A 222 -20.55 -9.04 -10.73
CA GLU A 222 -19.54 -8.54 -9.81
C GLU A 222 -20.28 -7.76 -8.72
N GLU A 223 -20.62 -8.42 -7.60
CA GLU A 223 -21.22 -7.74 -6.46
C GLU A 223 -20.12 -6.92 -5.77
N TYR A 224 -20.03 -5.66 -6.16
CA TYR A 224 -19.26 -4.66 -5.42
C TYR A 224 -20.05 -4.30 -4.17
N PHE A 225 -19.44 -4.44 -3.00
CA PHE A 225 -20.00 -3.94 -1.74
C PHE A 225 -19.25 -2.69 -1.31
N LYS A 226 -19.99 -1.65 -0.94
CA LYS A 226 -19.42 -0.46 -0.32
C LYS A 226 -19.01 -0.79 1.11
N LEU A 227 -17.87 -0.27 1.55
CA LEU A 227 -17.42 -0.50 2.91
C LEU A 227 -18.44 0.03 3.91
N SER A 228 -19.10 1.17 3.63
CA SER A 228 -20.18 1.74 4.45
C SER A 228 -21.31 0.77 4.82
N ASP A 229 -21.58 -0.22 3.96
CA ASP A 229 -22.69 -1.16 4.12
C ASP A 229 -22.27 -2.38 4.98
N VAL A 230 -21.00 -2.47 5.35
CA VAL A 230 -20.43 -3.56 6.14
C VAL A 230 -20.65 -3.32 7.64
N VAL A 231 -21.07 -4.39 8.33
CA VAL A 231 -21.34 -4.36 9.77
C VAL A 231 -20.11 -3.92 10.56
N ASN A 232 -20.29 -2.98 11.50
CA ASN A 232 -19.25 -2.57 12.43
C ASN A 232 -19.87 -2.31 13.81
N THR A 233 -20.07 -3.39 14.56
CA THR A 233 -20.62 -3.34 15.92
C THR A 233 -19.61 -3.91 16.91
N ILE A 234 -19.82 -3.71 18.20
CA ILE A 234 -18.95 -4.27 19.25
C ILE A 234 -18.81 -5.80 19.12
N SER A 235 -19.90 -6.49 18.76
CA SER A 235 -19.92 -7.95 18.59
C SER A 235 -19.43 -8.42 17.21
N SER A 236 -19.39 -7.53 16.23
CA SER A 236 -19.00 -7.84 14.85
C SER A 236 -18.28 -6.63 14.22
N PRO A 237 -17.02 -6.37 14.58
CA PRO A 237 -16.26 -5.19 14.19
C PRO A 237 -15.59 -5.33 12.80
N ILE A 238 -16.33 -5.81 11.80
CA ILE A 238 -15.76 -6.29 10.51
C ILE A 238 -15.04 -5.16 9.77
N ARG A 239 -15.60 -3.93 9.74
CA ARG A 239 -14.93 -2.78 9.11
C ARG A 239 -13.62 -2.44 9.81
N ASN A 240 -13.61 -2.37 11.14
CA ASN A 240 -12.39 -2.05 11.90
C ASN A 240 -11.31 -3.11 11.70
N GLU A 241 -11.68 -4.39 11.74
CA GLU A 241 -10.78 -5.51 11.46
C GLU A 241 -10.20 -5.44 10.05
N PHE A 242 -11.04 -5.22 9.04
CA PHE A 242 -10.58 -5.05 7.66
C PHE A 242 -9.56 -3.89 7.53
N LYS A 243 -9.90 -2.71 8.07
CA LYS A 243 -9.04 -1.52 8.02
C LYS A 243 -7.69 -1.77 8.71
N ARG A 244 -7.74 -2.23 9.96
CA ARG A 244 -6.56 -2.43 10.82
C ARG A 244 -5.68 -3.60 10.36
N ASP A 245 -6.30 -4.73 10.06
CA ASP A 245 -5.57 -5.99 9.86
C ASP A 245 -5.21 -6.29 8.42
N ALA A 246 -5.89 -5.67 7.44
CA ALA A 246 -5.60 -5.83 6.02
C ALA A 246 -5.21 -4.53 5.32
N TYR A 247 -6.11 -3.53 5.26
CA TYR A 247 -5.94 -2.39 4.36
C TYR A 247 -4.78 -1.48 4.75
N ILE A 248 -4.68 -1.04 6.00
CA ILE A 248 -3.58 -0.18 6.48
C ILE A 248 -2.22 -0.86 6.26
N LYS A 249 -2.11 -2.15 6.62
CA LYS A 249 -0.86 -2.91 6.43
C LYS A 249 -0.49 -3.04 4.95
N HIS A 250 -1.48 -3.18 4.07
CA HIS A 250 -1.28 -3.20 2.63
C HIS A 250 -0.76 -1.85 2.10
N LEU A 251 -1.41 -0.73 2.48
CA LEU A 251 -0.97 0.61 2.09
C LEU A 251 0.46 0.89 2.56
N GLN A 252 0.75 0.61 3.84
CA GLN A 252 2.09 0.76 4.41
C GLN A 252 3.15 -0.09 3.70
N TYR A 253 2.79 -1.32 3.29
CA TYR A 253 3.72 -2.17 2.53
C TYR A 253 4.09 -1.53 1.19
N PHE A 254 3.10 -1.01 0.45
CA PHE A 254 3.33 -0.43 -0.87
C PHE A 254 4.00 0.96 -0.80
N GLU A 255 3.70 1.76 0.21
CA GLU A 255 4.43 3.01 0.48
C GLU A 255 5.92 2.72 0.65
N ARG A 256 6.28 1.81 1.57
CA ARG A 256 7.68 1.43 1.80
C ARG A 256 8.35 0.88 0.55
N LEU A 257 7.61 0.12 -0.26
CA LEU A 257 8.11 -0.43 -1.52
C LEU A 257 8.41 0.67 -2.54
N LEU A 258 7.52 1.64 -2.70
CA LEU A 258 7.71 2.78 -3.58
C LEU A 258 8.84 3.71 -3.12
N SER A 259 8.90 4.01 -1.81
CA SER A 259 10.01 4.72 -1.18
C SER A 259 11.34 4.02 -1.50
N LYS A 260 11.41 2.69 -1.35
CA LYS A 260 12.60 1.90 -1.68
C LYS A 260 12.98 1.98 -3.16
N ILE A 261 12.00 1.88 -4.07
CA ILE A 261 12.23 2.04 -5.52
C ILE A 261 12.79 3.44 -5.81
N PHE A 262 12.20 4.49 -5.25
CA PHE A 262 12.64 5.86 -5.44
C PHE A 262 14.11 6.04 -5.00
N TYR A 263 14.43 5.68 -3.76
CA TYR A 263 15.78 5.85 -3.21
C TYR A 263 16.85 5.04 -3.95
N TYR A 264 16.57 3.79 -4.33
CA TYR A 264 17.52 2.97 -5.10
C TYR A 264 17.90 3.60 -6.43
N ASN A 265 16.94 4.24 -7.09
CA ASN A 265 17.19 4.88 -8.37
C ASN A 265 17.83 6.25 -8.22
N GLU A 266 17.52 6.99 -7.16
CA GLU A 266 18.15 8.28 -6.86
C GLU A 266 19.63 8.08 -6.54
N GLU A 267 19.95 7.12 -5.67
CA GLU A 267 21.32 6.79 -5.31
C GLU A 267 22.12 6.28 -6.52
N HIS A 268 21.51 5.44 -7.36
CA HIS A 268 22.14 4.94 -8.58
C HIS A 268 22.50 6.08 -9.56
N VAL A 269 21.64 7.09 -9.71
CA VAL A 269 21.92 8.29 -10.52
C VAL A 269 23.06 9.10 -9.92
N ASN A 270 23.01 9.37 -8.61
CA ASN A 270 24.02 10.17 -7.90
C ASN A 270 25.40 9.51 -7.90
N ASN A 271 25.47 8.20 -7.70
CA ASN A 271 26.72 7.43 -7.73
C ASN A 271 27.35 7.41 -9.13
N LYS A 272 26.53 7.32 -10.20
CA LYS A 272 27.04 7.42 -11.57
C LYS A 272 27.61 8.82 -11.86
N ALA A 273 26.91 9.88 -11.43
CA ALA A 273 27.38 11.25 -11.61
C ALA A 273 28.72 11.49 -10.89
N ARG A 274 28.87 11.00 -9.65
CA ARG A 274 30.13 11.06 -8.89
C ARG A 274 31.29 10.36 -9.61
N ARG A 275 31.07 9.14 -10.12
CA ARG A 275 32.11 8.40 -10.86
C ARG A 275 32.52 9.12 -12.14
N ASN A 276 31.55 9.66 -12.88
CA ASN A 276 31.83 10.43 -14.09
C ASN A 276 32.61 11.72 -13.80
N ASN A 277 32.26 12.45 -12.75
CA ASN A 277 32.99 13.66 -12.35
C ASN A 277 34.43 13.35 -11.90
N ASN A 278 34.64 12.23 -11.21
CA ASN A 278 35.99 11.80 -10.83
C ASN A 278 36.81 11.37 -12.05
N PHE A 279 36.19 10.71 -13.03
CA PHE A 279 36.84 10.37 -14.30
C PHE A 279 37.23 11.61 -15.10
N LEU A 280 36.33 12.60 -15.23
CA LEU A 280 36.61 13.85 -15.96
C LEU A 280 37.71 14.68 -15.29
N LYS A 281 37.76 14.71 -13.95
CA LYS A 281 38.87 15.33 -13.22
C LYS A 281 40.20 14.60 -13.47
N GLY A 282 40.20 13.27 -13.43
CA GLY A 282 41.39 12.47 -13.71
C GLY A 282 41.89 12.52 -15.15
N VAL A 283 41.05 12.94 -16.12
CA VAL A 283 41.46 13.16 -17.52
C VAL A 283 41.97 14.58 -17.76
N GLY A 284 41.59 15.55 -16.91
CA GLY A 284 42.07 16.94 -16.99
C GLY A 284 43.47 17.17 -16.38
N ASP A 285 44.02 16.17 -15.70
CA ASP A 285 45.34 16.20 -15.06
C ASP A 285 46.43 15.49 -15.90
N PHE A 286 46.19 15.27 -17.20
CA PHE A 286 47.17 14.73 -18.17
C PHE A 286 47.54 15.76 -19.25
#